data_AF-A0A7Y4NYW7-F1
#
_entry.id   AF-A0A7Y4NYW7-F1
#
_cell.length_a   1.000
_cell.length_b   1.000
_cell.length_c   1.000
_cell.angle_alpha   90.00
_cell.angle_beta   90.00
_cell.angle_gamma   90.00
#
_symmetry.space_group_name_H-M   'P 1'
#
loop_
_entity.id
_entity.type
_entity.pdbx_description
1 polymer ?
#
loop_
_entity_poly.entity_id
_entity_poly.type
_entity_poly.pdbx_seq_one_letter_code
_entity_poly.pdbx_strand_id
1 'polypeptide(L)'
;MSEYGRVRRPDPCVMELVSKLAREPWTDRPTCVHPTLSAAARAVHDHSSSAGRRALVPLAPKFIDTARPGLDVSARVVALCVSTALTTGELTSDETVRMRRAHETALHLLTGQGAARWWLPLLDRFGWSEPFYRTFVATEQVAEAVAVTARHANGDRDRKLRNLLKQCLSAHGALRPGAPTPS
;
A
#
# COMPACT_ATOMS: atom_id res chain seq x y z
N MET A 1 23.69 -14.47 38.77
CA MET A 1 23.52 -14.99 37.39
C MET A 1 22.55 -14.07 36.68
N SER A 2 23.06 -13.07 35.95
CA SER A 2 22.25 -11.97 35.39
C SER A 2 21.16 -12.49 34.46
N GLU A 3 19.92 -12.44 34.92
CA GLU A 3 18.72 -12.69 34.13
C GLU A 3 18.49 -11.49 33.22
N TYR A 4 19.26 -11.39 32.15
CA TYR A 4 18.94 -10.49 31.06
C TYR A 4 17.63 -10.97 30.46
N GLY A 5 16.52 -10.35 30.87
CA GLY A 5 15.20 -10.60 30.30
C GLY A 5 15.28 -10.52 28.79
N ARG A 6 14.90 -11.60 28.09
CA ARG A 6 14.81 -11.58 26.63
C ARG A 6 13.81 -10.51 26.23
N VAL A 7 14.29 -9.38 25.70
CA VAL A 7 13.43 -8.43 25.01
C VAL A 7 12.88 -9.16 23.79
N ARG A 8 11.57 -9.49 23.83
CA ARG A 8 10.89 -10.11 22.69
C ARG A 8 10.89 -9.09 21.55
N ARG A 9 11.68 -9.34 20.52
CA ARG A 9 11.64 -8.54 19.29
C ARG A 9 10.22 -8.64 18.70
N PRO A 10 9.68 -7.54 18.16
CA PRO A 10 8.43 -7.61 17.41
C PRO A 10 8.57 -8.60 16.23
N ASP A 11 7.45 -9.23 15.85
CA ASP A 11 7.42 -10.11 14.68
C ASP A 11 7.89 -9.30 13.44
N PRO A 12 8.79 -9.83 12.60
CA PRO A 12 9.34 -9.10 11.47
C PRO A 12 8.26 -8.71 10.46
N CYS A 13 8.43 -7.56 9.82
CA CYS A 13 7.55 -7.11 8.76
C CYS A 13 7.57 -8.11 7.60
N VAL A 14 6.44 -8.30 6.92
CA VAL A 14 6.39 -9.13 5.70
C VAL A 14 7.36 -8.62 4.64
N MET A 15 7.63 -7.30 4.60
CA MET A 15 8.60 -6.71 3.68
C MET A 15 10.06 -7.05 4.02
N GLU A 16 10.39 -7.26 5.29
CA GLU A 16 11.71 -7.76 5.68
C GLU A 16 11.91 -9.22 5.24
N LEU A 17 10.85 -10.02 5.26
CA LEU A 17 10.88 -11.35 4.66
C LEU A 17 11.05 -11.26 3.14
N VAL A 18 10.38 -10.32 2.47
CA VAL A 18 10.53 -10.11 1.02
C VAL A 18 11.95 -9.71 0.65
N SER A 19 12.56 -8.74 1.34
CA SER A 19 13.95 -8.34 1.06
C SER A 19 14.91 -9.52 1.23
N LYS A 20 14.72 -10.35 2.27
CA LYS A 20 15.50 -11.58 2.45
C LYS A 20 15.30 -12.59 1.32
N LEU A 21 14.07 -12.81 0.86
CA LEU A 21 13.76 -13.72 -0.26
C LEU A 21 14.35 -13.21 -1.58
N ALA A 22 14.34 -11.90 -1.79
CA ALA A 22 14.91 -11.23 -2.96
C ALA A 22 16.45 -11.06 -2.89
N ARG A 23 17.10 -11.51 -1.81
CA ARG A 23 18.54 -11.35 -1.54
C ARG A 23 18.99 -9.89 -1.48
N GLU A 24 18.10 -9.01 -1.03
CA GLU A 24 18.40 -7.62 -0.72
C GLU A 24 18.88 -7.46 0.74
N PRO A 25 19.49 -6.31 1.10
CA PRO A 25 19.74 -5.98 2.50
C PRO A 25 18.47 -6.08 3.35
N TRP A 26 18.60 -6.43 4.63
CA TRP A 26 17.43 -6.52 5.53
C TRP A 26 16.76 -5.14 5.67
N THR A 27 15.60 -4.99 5.04
CA THR A 27 14.83 -3.75 5.03
C THR A 27 13.33 -4.04 4.90
N ASP A 28 12.51 -3.14 5.46
CA ASP A 28 11.07 -3.10 5.24
C ASP A 28 10.67 -2.36 3.95
N ARG A 29 11.65 -1.78 3.23
CA ARG A 29 11.48 -1.08 1.95
C ARG A 29 12.35 -1.70 0.85
N PRO A 30 12.10 -2.97 0.49
CA PRO A 30 12.84 -3.64 -0.57
C PRO A 30 12.72 -2.90 -1.91
N THR A 31 13.80 -2.88 -2.69
CA THR A 31 13.86 -2.23 -4.00
C THR A 31 13.15 -3.05 -5.08
N CYS A 32 13.00 -4.37 -4.92
CA CYS A 32 12.21 -5.22 -5.81
C CYS A 32 10.68 -5.06 -5.67
N VAL A 33 10.21 -4.28 -4.68
CA VAL A 33 8.78 -4.06 -4.43
C VAL A 33 8.37 -2.65 -4.83
N HIS A 34 7.20 -2.52 -5.45
CA HIS A 34 6.63 -1.20 -5.74
C HIS A 34 6.44 -0.38 -4.45
N PRO A 35 6.93 0.88 -4.35
CA PRO A 35 6.88 1.66 -3.10
C PRO A 35 5.48 1.76 -2.48
N THR A 36 4.46 1.97 -3.31
CA THR A 36 3.06 2.04 -2.84
C THR A 36 2.54 0.69 -2.30
N LEU A 37 2.97 -0.45 -2.87
CA LEU A 37 2.62 -1.78 -2.35
C LEU A 37 3.37 -2.09 -1.04
N SER A 38 4.64 -1.68 -0.96
CA SER A 38 5.43 -1.78 0.27
C SER A 38 4.77 -0.97 1.41
N ALA A 39 4.35 0.26 1.13
CA ALA A 39 3.62 1.09 2.10
C ALA A 39 2.30 0.43 2.55
N ALA A 40 1.51 -0.12 1.63
CA ALA A 40 0.29 -0.86 1.96
C ALA A 40 0.58 -2.05 2.89
N ALA A 41 1.60 -2.85 2.57
CA ALA A 41 1.96 -4.04 3.33
C ALA A 41 2.45 -3.70 4.75
N ARG A 42 3.25 -2.62 4.89
CA ARG A 42 3.72 -2.11 6.16
C ARG A 42 2.56 -1.61 7.03
N ALA A 43 1.69 -0.77 6.48
CA ALA A 43 0.51 -0.29 7.20
C ALA A 43 -0.42 -1.45 7.62
N VAL A 44 -0.64 -2.44 6.75
CA VAL A 44 -1.42 -3.64 7.08
C VAL A 44 -0.74 -4.44 8.20
N HIS A 45 0.58 -4.60 8.17
CA HIS A 45 1.34 -5.26 9.24
C HIS A 45 1.19 -4.53 10.58
N ASP A 46 1.36 -3.21 10.58
CA ASP A 46 1.34 -2.38 11.79
C ASP A 46 -0.02 -2.45 12.49
N HIS A 47 -1.11 -2.51 11.71
CA HIS A 47 -2.48 -2.61 12.22
C HIS A 47 -3.01 -4.06 12.40
N SER A 48 -2.20 -5.08 12.11
CA SER A 48 -2.59 -6.49 12.28
C SER A 48 -2.21 -7.04 13.66
N SER A 49 -3.00 -7.98 14.19
CA SER A 49 -2.58 -8.78 15.36
C SER A 49 -1.39 -9.69 15.01
N SER A 50 -0.75 -10.29 16.01
CA SER A 50 0.32 -11.28 15.75
C SER A 50 -0.16 -12.46 14.88
N ALA A 51 -1.42 -12.90 15.02
CA ALA A 51 -1.98 -13.94 14.15
C ALA A 51 -2.17 -13.43 12.72
N GLY A 52 -2.67 -12.19 12.58
CA GLY A 52 -2.79 -11.47 11.30
C GLY A 52 -1.44 -11.33 10.59
N ARG A 53 -0.39 -10.91 11.30
CA ARG A 53 0.99 -10.78 10.77
C ARG A 53 1.52 -12.11 10.23
N ARG A 54 1.35 -13.22 10.97
CA ARG A 54 1.69 -14.56 10.49
C ARG A 54 0.92 -14.95 9.23
N ALA A 55 -0.34 -14.55 9.15
CA ALA A 55 -1.19 -14.79 7.97
C ALA A 55 -0.78 -13.97 6.73
N LEU A 56 0.12 -12.99 6.85
CA LEU A 56 0.70 -12.26 5.71
C LEU A 56 1.91 -12.98 5.10
N VAL A 57 2.60 -13.84 5.86
CA VAL A 57 3.82 -14.54 5.41
C VAL A 57 3.65 -15.27 4.07
N PRO A 58 2.54 -16.00 3.81
CA PRO A 58 2.33 -16.66 2.52
C PRO A 58 2.19 -15.70 1.32
N LEU A 59 1.98 -14.40 1.56
CA LEU A 59 1.91 -13.39 0.51
C LEU A 59 3.29 -12.87 0.09
N ALA A 60 4.35 -13.08 0.89
CA ALA A 60 5.67 -12.50 0.63
C ALA A 60 6.20 -12.77 -0.80
N PRO A 61 6.18 -14.00 -1.34
CA PRO A 61 6.65 -14.25 -2.70
C PRO A 61 5.91 -13.47 -3.79
N LYS A 62 4.67 -13.02 -3.52
CA LYS A 62 3.86 -12.26 -4.50
C LYS A 62 4.29 -10.80 -4.66
N PHE A 63 5.13 -10.29 -3.77
CA PHE A 63 5.65 -8.92 -3.83
C PHE A 63 6.95 -8.81 -4.65
N ILE A 64 7.66 -9.92 -4.84
CA ILE A 64 8.91 -9.95 -5.60
C ILE A 64 8.64 -9.51 -7.04
N ASP A 65 9.55 -8.70 -7.59
CA ASP A 65 9.51 -8.14 -8.94
C ASP A 65 8.23 -7.34 -9.24
N THR A 66 7.72 -6.61 -8.23
CA THR A 66 6.62 -5.66 -8.41
C THR A 66 7.10 -4.23 -8.62
N ALA A 67 8.38 -3.94 -8.41
CA ALA A 67 8.98 -2.62 -8.65
C ALA A 67 9.00 -2.24 -10.13
N ARG A 68 7.86 -1.76 -10.62
CA ARG A 68 7.72 -1.19 -11.96
C ARG A 68 7.53 0.33 -11.88
N PRO A 69 8.08 1.09 -12.84
CA PRO A 69 7.76 2.49 -12.98
C PRO A 69 6.33 2.68 -13.49
N GLY A 70 5.80 3.89 -13.32
CA GLY A 70 4.45 4.25 -13.76
C GLY A 70 3.57 4.76 -12.63
N LEU A 71 2.66 5.67 -12.98
CA LEU A 71 1.67 6.24 -12.08
C LEU A 71 0.44 5.33 -11.88
N ASP A 72 0.21 4.42 -12.82
CA ASP A 72 -0.96 3.55 -12.90
C ASP A 72 -1.07 2.60 -11.70
N VAL A 73 0.03 1.95 -11.30
CA VAL A 73 0.07 1.06 -10.14
C VAL A 73 -0.21 1.86 -8.86
N SER A 74 0.51 2.97 -8.64
CA SER A 74 0.28 3.85 -7.48
C SER A 74 -1.16 4.30 -7.41
N ALA A 75 -1.70 4.84 -8.50
CA ALA A 75 -3.05 5.38 -8.55
C ALA A 75 -4.11 4.30 -8.31
N ARG A 76 -3.96 3.10 -8.88
CA ARG A 76 -4.90 1.99 -8.67
C ARG A 76 -4.90 1.50 -7.21
N VAL A 77 -3.73 1.37 -6.60
CA VAL A 77 -3.59 0.97 -5.19
C VAL A 77 -4.17 2.05 -4.26
N VAL A 78 -3.87 3.33 -4.53
CA VAL A 78 -4.48 4.46 -3.80
C VAL A 78 -5.99 4.44 -3.94
N ALA A 79 -6.53 4.37 -5.16
CA ALA A 79 -7.96 4.39 -5.40
C ALA A 79 -8.70 3.27 -4.64
N LEU A 80 -8.12 2.06 -4.63
CA LEU A 80 -8.66 0.90 -3.92
C LEU A 80 -8.63 1.06 -2.40
N CYS A 81 -7.50 1.47 -1.82
CA CYS A 81 -7.39 1.64 -0.37
C CYS A 81 -8.30 2.78 0.11
N VAL A 82 -8.31 3.90 -0.61
CA VAL A 82 -9.10 5.08 -0.28
C VAL A 82 -10.59 4.81 -0.44
N SER A 83 -11.02 4.12 -1.51
CA SER A 83 -12.45 3.75 -1.66
C SER A 83 -12.89 2.81 -0.54
N THR A 84 -12.05 1.85 -0.17
CA THR A 84 -12.30 0.98 0.98
C THR A 84 -12.49 1.80 2.26
N ALA A 85 -11.57 2.73 2.53
CA ALA A 85 -11.66 3.62 3.69
C ALA A 85 -12.93 4.48 3.68
N LEU A 86 -13.29 5.07 2.53
CA LEU A 86 -14.51 5.88 2.38
C LEU A 86 -15.80 5.08 2.63
N THR A 87 -15.79 3.78 2.39
CA THR A 87 -16.92 2.89 2.69
C THR A 87 -16.92 2.36 4.12
N THR A 88 -15.88 2.63 4.92
CA THR A 88 -15.75 2.10 6.29
C THR A 88 -16.18 3.14 7.32
N GLY A 89 -17.36 2.95 7.92
CA GLY A 89 -17.78 3.66 9.13
C GLY A 89 -17.75 5.19 9.07
N GLU A 90 -17.81 5.84 10.24
CA GLU A 90 -17.77 7.30 10.37
C GLU A 90 -16.33 7.81 10.32
N LEU A 91 -15.98 8.49 9.24
CA LEU A 91 -14.76 9.30 9.13
C LEU A 91 -15.03 10.69 9.72
N THR A 92 -13.98 11.33 10.23
CA THR A 92 -14.06 12.77 10.50
C THR A 92 -14.25 13.55 9.19
N SER A 93 -14.79 14.78 9.28
CA SER A 93 -14.92 15.66 8.12
C SER A 93 -13.59 15.87 7.40
N ASP A 94 -12.51 16.07 8.14
CA ASP A 94 -11.17 16.28 7.59
C ASP A 94 -10.62 15.04 6.89
N GLU A 95 -10.78 13.85 7.47
CA GLU A 95 -10.40 12.58 6.83
C GLU A 95 -11.20 12.35 5.55
N THR A 96 -12.50 12.64 5.57
CA THR A 96 -13.37 12.52 4.40
C THR A 96 -12.88 13.41 3.26
N VAL A 97 -12.52 14.66 3.56
CA VAL A 97 -11.98 15.60 2.56
C VAL A 97 -10.64 15.12 2.01
N ARG A 98 -9.71 14.67 2.87
CA ARG A 98 -8.40 14.16 2.43
C ARG A 98 -8.53 12.91 1.57
N MET A 99 -9.36 11.94 1.99
CA MET A 99 -9.63 10.71 1.25
C MET A 99 -10.28 11.02 -0.09
N ARG A 100 -11.30 11.88 -0.15
CA ARG A 100 -11.93 12.25 -1.42
C ARG A 100 -10.93 12.88 -2.40
N ARG A 101 -10.09 13.82 -1.94
CA ARG A 101 -9.03 14.42 -2.78
C ARG A 101 -7.99 13.41 -3.24
N ALA A 102 -7.62 12.45 -2.39
CA ALA A 102 -6.73 11.36 -2.77
C ALA A 102 -7.36 10.46 -3.85
N HIS A 103 -8.65 10.15 -3.71
CA HIS A 103 -9.40 9.36 -4.67
C HIS A 103 -9.52 10.07 -6.02
N GLU A 104 -9.89 11.36 -6.03
CA GLU A 104 -9.98 12.18 -7.23
C GLU A 104 -8.62 12.27 -7.95
N THR A 105 -7.53 12.47 -7.21
CA THR A 105 -6.16 12.46 -7.77
C THR A 105 -5.84 11.12 -8.41
N ALA A 106 -6.16 10.01 -7.74
CA ALA A 106 -5.91 8.67 -8.26
C ALA A 106 -6.73 8.39 -9.54
N LEU A 107 -8.01 8.76 -9.56
CA LEU A 107 -8.85 8.61 -10.75
C LEU A 107 -8.36 9.48 -11.92
N HIS A 108 -7.89 10.70 -11.63
CA HIS A 108 -7.27 11.56 -12.64
C HIS A 108 -6.04 10.91 -13.26
N LEU A 109 -5.14 10.34 -12.44
CA LEU A 109 -3.94 9.67 -12.92
C LEU A 109 -4.24 8.39 -13.72
N LEU A 110 -5.38 7.73 -13.47
CA LEU A 110 -5.80 6.52 -14.19
C LEU A 110 -6.50 6.82 -15.52
N THR A 111 -7.27 7.91 -15.59
CA THR A 111 -8.19 8.17 -16.71
C THR A 111 -7.79 9.38 -17.56
N GLY A 112 -6.88 10.22 -17.06
CA GLY A 112 -6.60 11.54 -17.64
C GLY A 112 -7.75 12.53 -17.47
N GLN A 113 -8.87 12.15 -16.84
CA GLN A 113 -10.03 13.01 -16.62
C GLN A 113 -10.10 13.53 -15.18
N GLY A 114 -10.46 14.80 -14.99
CA GLY A 114 -10.53 15.44 -13.66
C GLY A 114 -9.43 16.49 -13.41
N ALA A 115 -9.31 16.97 -12.17
CA ALA A 115 -8.37 18.03 -11.81
C ALA A 115 -7.02 17.47 -11.31
N ALA A 116 -5.94 17.82 -11.99
CA ALA A 116 -4.59 17.57 -11.49
C ALA A 116 -4.35 18.39 -10.23
N ARG A 117 -3.68 17.80 -9.23
CA ARG A 117 -3.16 18.54 -8.09
C ARG A 117 -2.19 19.60 -8.60
N TRP A 118 -2.29 20.84 -8.09
CA TRP A 118 -1.58 22.01 -8.62
C TRP A 118 -0.06 21.83 -8.80
N TRP A 119 0.58 20.95 -8.00
CA TRP A 119 2.01 20.67 -8.11
C TRP A 119 2.38 19.64 -9.17
N LEU A 120 1.45 18.81 -9.66
CA LEU A 120 1.72 17.81 -10.70
C LEU A 120 2.31 18.45 -11.96
N PRO A 121 1.68 19.46 -12.62
CA PRO A 121 2.26 20.09 -13.80
C PRO A 121 3.56 20.85 -13.51
N LEU A 122 3.75 21.33 -12.27
CA LEU A 122 4.98 22.02 -11.87
C LEU A 122 6.16 21.04 -11.77
N LEU A 123 5.97 19.87 -11.17
CA LEU A 123 7.02 18.84 -11.09
C LEU A 123 7.21 18.08 -12.40
N ASP A 124 6.18 18.01 -13.24
CA ASP A 124 6.25 17.36 -14.54
C ASP A 124 7.21 18.08 -15.49
N ARG A 125 7.29 19.42 -15.40
CA ARG A 125 8.28 20.24 -16.11
C ARG A 125 9.73 19.81 -15.84
N PHE A 126 9.99 19.14 -14.71
CA PHE A 126 11.30 18.63 -14.33
C PHE A 126 11.39 17.10 -14.39
N GLY A 127 10.34 16.41 -14.85
CA GLY A 127 10.28 14.95 -14.90
C GLY A 127 10.23 14.26 -13.52
N TRP A 128 9.86 14.98 -12.47
CA TRP A 128 9.88 14.48 -11.08
C TRP A 128 8.49 14.10 -10.55
N SER A 129 7.42 14.43 -11.29
CA SER A 129 6.03 14.17 -10.92
C SER A 129 5.79 12.69 -10.58
N GLU A 130 6.23 11.78 -11.45
CA GLU A 130 6.10 10.33 -11.28
C GLU A 130 6.84 9.77 -10.06
N PRO A 131 8.17 9.91 -9.95
CA PRO A 131 8.91 9.34 -8.84
C PRO A 131 8.49 9.96 -7.49
N PHE A 132 8.11 11.25 -7.48
CA PHE A 132 7.63 11.92 -6.28
C PHE A 132 6.25 11.40 -5.84
N TYR A 133 5.30 11.29 -6.77
CA TYR A 133 3.98 10.73 -6.45
C TYR A 133 4.10 9.28 -5.94
N ARG A 134 4.85 8.44 -6.66
CA ARG A 134 5.03 7.02 -6.34
C ARG A 134 5.65 6.80 -4.96
N THR A 135 6.64 7.60 -4.61
CA THR A 135 7.51 7.36 -3.44
C THR A 135 7.01 8.06 -2.18
N PHE A 136 6.33 9.19 -2.30
CA PHE A 136 5.92 9.99 -1.14
C PHE A 136 4.40 10.16 -1.05
N VAL A 137 3.75 10.62 -2.11
CA VAL A 137 2.32 10.97 -2.01
C VAL A 137 1.45 9.73 -1.91
N ALA A 138 1.65 8.76 -2.81
CA ALA A 138 0.86 7.54 -2.86
C ALA A 138 1.10 6.66 -1.63
N THR A 139 2.32 6.63 -1.10
CA THR A 139 2.65 5.84 0.10
C THR A 139 1.92 6.35 1.34
N GLU A 140 1.89 7.68 1.53
CA GLU A 140 1.18 8.31 2.65
C GLU A 140 -0.34 8.13 2.51
N GLN A 141 -0.90 8.38 1.32
CA GLN A 141 -2.33 8.19 1.05
C GLN A 141 -2.80 6.76 1.36
N VAL A 142 -2.00 5.76 0.97
CA VAL A 142 -2.32 4.36 1.22
C VAL A 142 -2.17 4.01 2.70
N ALA A 143 -1.12 4.48 3.37
CA ALA A 143 -0.92 4.23 4.80
C ALA A 143 -2.08 4.81 5.62
N GLU A 144 -2.50 6.06 5.35
CA GLU A 144 -3.64 6.69 6.01
C GLU A 144 -4.95 5.92 5.74
N ALA A 145 -5.22 5.55 4.49
CA ALA A 145 -6.44 4.81 4.14
C ALA A 145 -6.51 3.42 4.80
N VAL A 146 -5.37 2.71 4.90
CA VAL A 146 -5.27 1.44 5.62
C VAL A 146 -5.50 1.64 7.12
N ALA A 147 -4.95 2.70 7.72
CA ALA A 147 -5.16 3.02 9.12
C ALA A 147 -6.64 3.31 9.42
N VAL A 148 -7.31 4.13 8.59
CA VAL A 148 -8.76 4.39 8.70
C VAL A 148 -9.55 3.08 8.61
N THR A 149 -9.29 2.27 7.59
CA THR A 149 -9.94 0.96 7.41
C THR A 149 -9.75 0.06 8.64
N ALA A 150 -8.54 0.05 9.23
CA ALA A 150 -8.23 -0.75 10.40
C ALA A 150 -8.99 -0.32 11.65
N ARG A 151 -9.18 0.99 11.87
CA ARG A 151 -9.91 1.53 13.04
C ARG A 151 -11.38 1.12 13.06
N HIS A 152 -12.01 1.01 11.89
CA HIS A 152 -13.46 0.69 11.79
C HIS A 152 -13.74 -0.81 11.56
N ALA A 153 -12.71 -1.65 11.47
CA ALA A 153 -12.86 -3.08 11.23
C ALA A 153 -13.05 -3.88 12.54
N ASN A 154 -14.19 -3.72 13.21
CA ASN A 154 -14.47 -4.50 14.44
C ASN A 154 -14.66 -6.00 14.15
N GLY A 155 -14.05 -6.85 14.98
CA GLY A 155 -14.16 -8.32 14.96
C GLY A 155 -13.39 -9.07 13.85
N ASP A 156 -13.20 -8.45 12.68
CA ASP A 156 -12.62 -9.11 11.49
C ASP A 156 -11.48 -8.31 10.83
N ARG A 157 -10.79 -7.45 11.60
CA ARG A 157 -9.72 -6.56 11.13
C ARG A 157 -8.65 -7.26 10.31
N ASP A 158 -8.03 -8.31 10.86
CA ASP A 158 -6.90 -8.99 10.21
C ASP A 158 -7.31 -9.59 8.85
N ARG A 159 -8.54 -10.13 8.75
CA ARG A 159 -9.05 -10.67 7.49
C ARG A 159 -9.31 -9.56 6.48
N LYS A 160 -9.96 -8.47 6.90
CA LYS A 160 -10.25 -7.31 6.05
C LYS A 160 -8.96 -6.69 5.50
N LEU A 161 -7.98 -6.42 6.36
CA LEU A 161 -6.69 -5.85 5.96
C LEU A 161 -5.91 -6.80 5.02
N ARG A 162 -5.87 -8.10 5.33
CA ARG A 162 -5.25 -9.10 4.45
C ARG A 162 -5.95 -9.19 3.09
N ASN A 163 -7.27 -9.09 3.06
CA ASN A 163 -8.03 -9.11 1.81
C ASN A 163 -7.79 -7.84 0.99
N LEU A 164 -7.74 -6.66 1.62
CA LEU A 164 -7.36 -5.41 0.98
C LEU A 164 -5.96 -5.51 0.36
N LEU A 165 -4.99 -6.06 1.09
CA LEU A 165 -3.63 -6.26 0.58
C LEU A 165 -3.59 -7.23 -0.62
N LYS A 166 -4.38 -8.31 -0.58
CA LYS A 166 -4.54 -9.22 -1.72
C LYS A 166 -5.13 -8.50 -2.94
N GLN A 167 -6.14 -7.65 -2.74
CA GLN A 167 -6.72 -6.85 -3.82
C GLN A 167 -5.71 -5.88 -4.41
N CYS A 168 -4.85 -5.25 -3.58
CA CYS A 168 -3.74 -4.41 -4.06
C CYS A 168 -2.74 -5.19 -4.92
N LEU A 169 -2.36 -6.40 -4.50
CA LEU A 169 -1.49 -7.29 -5.28
C LEU A 169 -2.15 -7.71 -6.61
N SER A 170 -3.44 -8.04 -6.60
CA SER A 170 -4.18 -8.38 -7.82
C SER A 170 -4.29 -7.19 -8.78
N ALA A 171 -4.51 -5.99 -8.25
CA ALA A 171 -4.55 -4.75 -9.00
C ALA A 171 -3.22 -4.47 -9.72
N HIS A 172 -2.09 -4.79 -9.10
CA HIS A 172 -0.77 -4.77 -9.74
C HIS A 172 -0.60 -5.91 -10.77
N GLY A 173 -1.04 -7.13 -10.45
CA GLY A 173 -0.93 -8.31 -11.31
C GLY A 173 -1.70 -8.19 -12.63
N ALA A 174 -2.85 -7.51 -12.63
CA ALA A 174 -3.62 -7.20 -13.84
C ALA A 174 -2.86 -6.35 -14.86
N LEU A 175 -1.80 -5.66 -14.43
CA LEU A 175 -0.94 -4.81 -15.27
C LEU A 175 0.28 -5.58 -15.82
N ARG A 176 0.42 -6.89 -15.58
CA ARG A 176 1.43 -7.70 -16.29
C ARG A 176 1.04 -7.74 -17.78
N PRO A 177 1.85 -7.21 -18.71
CA PRO A 177 1.62 -7.45 -20.13
C PRO A 177 1.68 -8.96 -20.36
N GLY A 178 0.53 -9.55 -20.72
CA GLY A 178 0.38 -11.01 -20.93
C GLY A 178 -0.53 -11.75 -19.94
N ALA A 179 -1.19 -11.08 -18.98
CA ALA A 179 -2.26 -11.74 -18.22
C ALA A 179 -3.48 -12.01 -19.13
N PRO A 180 -3.96 -13.27 -19.26
CA PRO A 180 -5.17 -13.54 -20.03
C PRO A 180 -6.35 -12.80 -19.41
N THR A 181 -7.10 -12.07 -20.23
CA THR A 181 -8.42 -11.55 -19.86
C THR A 181 -9.31 -12.73 -19.46
N PRO A 182 -9.98 -12.69 -18.29
CA PRO A 182 -10.95 -13.72 -17.95
C PRO A 182 -12.04 -13.74 -19.03
N SER A 183 -12.23 -14.91 -19.62
CA SER A 183 -13.36 -15.22 -20.51
C SER A 183 -14.67 -15.24 -19.74
#